data_AF-A0A7C0W6W2-F1
#
_entry.id   AF-A0A7C0W6W2-F1
#
_cell.length_a   1.000
_cell.length_b   1.000
_cell.length_c   1.000
_cell.angle_alpha   90.00
_cell.angle_beta   90.00
_cell.angle_gamma   90.00
#
_symmetry.space_group_name_H-M   'P 1'
#
loop_
_entity.id
_entity.type
_entity.pdbx_description
1 polymer ?
#
loop_
_entity_poly.entity_id
_entity_poly.type
_entity_poly.pdbx_seq_one_letter_code
_entity_poly.pdbx_strand_id
1 'polypeptide(L)'
;IELVHHINQALRAHTLFKRDVDYIVKDNEVVIVDEFTGRLMPGRRWSDGLHQAIEAKEGVKIASENQTLATITFQNYFRMYNKLAGMTGTADTEAEEFAKIYNLDVLIIPTNKPMIRIDNSDVIYKNEKAKFRAVIKDIEDCYKGGQPVLVGTISIEKSELLSSMLKKKKIPHSVLNAKYHEQEAEIIAQAGKSQSVTLATNMAGRGTDIVLGGNAEGLAKDILKNKKEYTEQEYEDALNKARELCKEDRDRVLSSGGLHILGTERHDARRIDNQLRGRSGRQGDAGTSRFYLSLEDDLMRIFGSERISGLMGRLGMDESQPIEHKWVSKAIENAQTKVEAHNFDIRKHLLDYDDVMNKQRIEIYSFRREILTGEGLKGKVLEMAMDALDELLSIYCPEDRHAEEWDMDGLKEGLFRQFSIDGPVEKTGDIEDLRQRLSDDIEKAYESKEKEVGDEAMRYLEKVVMLQVVDSQWKDHLLGMDHLKEGIGLRGYGQRDPLVEYKKEAFDTFSDMSVRIASEVVNRLFRIQIARGEEAHKKITLRPAKIRYNTGRGGEKPQTVVKSRKIGRNDPCPCGSGKKYKKCCGMVRA
;
A
#
# COMPACT_ATOMS: atom_id res chain seq x y z
N ILE A 1 11.50 23.86 -3.93
CA ILE A 1 10.37 22.93 -3.65
C ILE A 1 10.53 22.34 -2.25
N GLU A 2 11.69 21.76 -1.91
CA GLU A 2 11.99 21.21 -0.57
C GLU A 2 11.75 22.20 0.59
N LEU A 3 12.24 23.44 0.50
CA LEU A 3 12.04 24.44 1.55
C LEU A 3 10.54 24.72 1.82
N VAL A 4 9.71 24.73 0.77
CA VAL A 4 8.26 24.96 0.90
C VAL A 4 7.59 23.77 1.60
N HIS A 5 7.98 22.54 1.24
CA HIS A 5 7.52 21.34 1.93
C HIS A 5 7.90 21.37 3.42
N HIS A 6 9.18 21.60 3.75
CA HIS A 6 9.63 21.67 5.15
C HIS A 6 8.95 22.78 5.96
N ILE A 7 8.75 23.97 5.37
CA ILE A 7 8.01 25.06 6.03
C ILE A 7 6.55 24.66 6.29
N ASN A 8 5.88 24.03 5.33
CA ASN A 8 4.51 23.55 5.51
C ASN A 8 4.41 22.49 6.62
N GLN A 9 5.33 21.52 6.63
CA GLN A 9 5.35 20.49 7.69
C GLN A 9 5.67 21.10 9.06
N ALA A 10 6.57 22.07 9.13
CA ALA A 10 6.84 22.82 10.36
C ALA A 10 5.58 23.58 10.83
N LEU A 11 4.89 24.29 9.94
CA LEU A 11 3.65 24.99 10.28
C LEU A 11 2.56 24.02 10.78
N ARG A 12 2.37 22.88 10.12
CA ARG A 12 1.43 21.84 10.56
C ARG A 12 1.81 21.30 11.93
N ALA A 13 3.10 20.96 12.14
CA ALA A 13 3.61 20.50 13.42
C ALA A 13 3.37 21.52 14.54
N HIS A 14 3.54 22.82 14.26
CA HIS A 14 3.35 23.89 15.24
C HIS A 14 1.87 24.20 15.53
N THR A 15 0.99 24.15 14.53
CA THR A 15 -0.39 24.68 14.63
C THR A 15 -1.46 23.60 14.77
N LEU A 16 -1.29 22.45 14.12
CA LEU A 16 -2.30 21.39 14.07
C LEU A 16 -2.03 20.30 15.10
N PHE A 17 -0.76 19.98 15.35
CA PHE A 17 -0.36 18.88 16.25
C PHE A 17 0.04 19.40 17.63
N LYS A 18 -0.73 19.00 18.64
CA LYS A 18 -0.59 19.39 20.04
C LYS A 18 0.07 18.30 20.85
N ARG A 19 1.09 18.71 21.60
CA ARG A 19 1.71 17.88 22.62
C ARG A 19 0.69 17.52 23.71
N ASP A 20 0.80 16.31 24.22
CA ASP A 20 -0.08 15.68 25.21
C ASP A 20 -1.53 15.41 24.73
N VAL A 21 -1.79 15.61 23.43
CA VAL A 21 -3.06 15.25 22.77
C VAL A 21 -2.79 14.28 21.62
N ASP A 22 -2.01 14.73 20.63
CA ASP A 22 -1.75 13.97 19.40
C ASP A 22 -0.45 13.14 19.50
N TYR A 23 0.49 13.59 20.34
CA TYR A 23 1.70 12.87 20.71
C TYR A 23 2.16 13.27 22.11
N ILE A 24 3.04 12.44 22.67
CA ILE A 24 3.87 12.79 23.82
C ILE A 24 5.34 12.69 23.44
N VAL A 25 6.19 13.38 24.20
CA VAL A 25 7.64 13.20 24.13
C VAL A 25 8.07 12.33 25.31
N LYS A 26 8.62 11.16 25.02
CA LYS A 26 9.08 10.20 26.05
C LYS A 26 10.43 9.63 25.64
N ASP A 27 11.36 9.54 26.58
CA ASP A 27 12.70 9.00 26.36
C ASP A 27 13.45 9.69 25.18
N ASN A 28 13.22 11.00 25.01
CA ASN A 28 13.75 11.81 23.91
C ASN A 28 13.28 11.38 22.50
N GLU A 29 12.13 10.72 22.41
CA GLU A 29 11.45 10.34 21.17
C GLU A 29 9.98 10.83 21.17
N VAL A 30 9.47 11.15 19.98
CA VAL A 30 8.06 11.50 19.78
C VAL A 30 7.24 10.22 19.63
N VAL A 31 6.24 10.04 20.49
CA VAL A 31 5.35 8.88 20.47
C VAL A 31 3.93 9.33 20.20
N ILE A 32 3.34 8.83 19.11
CA ILE A 32 1.97 9.17 18.70
C ILE A 32 0.97 8.65 19.73
N VAL A 33 -0.03 9.47 20.05
CA VAL A 33 -1.18 9.08 20.85
C VAL A 33 -2.35 8.80 19.89
N ASP A 34 -2.99 7.65 20.05
CA ASP A 34 -4.20 7.32 19.31
C ASP A 34 -5.37 8.20 19.80
N GLU A 35 -5.94 9.02 18.92
CA GLU A 35 -7.04 9.95 19.24
C GLU A 35 -8.27 9.25 19.83
N PHE A 36 -8.54 7.99 19.45
CA PHE A 36 -9.74 7.27 19.87
C PHE A 36 -9.54 6.50 21.16
N THR A 37 -8.33 5.97 21.38
CA THR A 37 -8.07 5.08 22.52
C THR A 37 -7.18 5.70 23.61
N GLY A 38 -6.55 6.84 23.33
CA GLY A 38 -5.56 7.49 24.20
C GLY A 38 -4.29 6.63 24.40
N ARG A 39 -4.13 5.55 23.63
CA ARG A 39 -3.00 4.64 23.76
C ARG A 39 -1.80 5.18 23.02
N LEU A 40 -0.62 4.98 23.61
CA LEU A 40 0.65 5.25 22.96
C LEU A 40 0.88 4.23 21.84
N MET A 41 1.31 4.73 20.69
CA MET A 41 1.64 3.92 19.51
C MET A 41 3.16 3.92 19.26
N PRO A 42 3.96 3.23 20.10
CA PRO A 42 5.41 3.17 19.93
C PRO A 42 5.78 2.50 18.60
N GLY A 43 6.76 3.07 17.91
CA GLY A 43 7.23 2.60 16.60
C GLY A 43 6.41 3.10 15.41
N ARG A 44 5.28 3.80 15.62
CA ARG A 44 4.58 4.52 14.54
C ARG A 44 5.14 5.93 14.38
N ARG A 45 5.23 6.37 13.13
CA ARG A 45 5.70 7.70 12.76
C ARG A 45 4.77 8.29 11.72
N TRP A 46 4.65 9.61 11.73
CA TRP A 46 4.03 10.33 10.61
C TRP A 46 4.99 10.36 9.42
N SER A 47 4.46 10.25 8.20
CA SER A 47 5.22 10.28 6.95
C SER A 47 5.57 11.72 6.53
N ASP A 48 6.30 11.84 5.43
CA ASP A 48 6.47 13.08 4.65
C ASP A 48 7.04 14.24 5.47
N GLY A 49 8.13 13.98 6.18
CA GLY A 49 8.81 14.97 7.01
C GLY A 49 8.04 15.48 8.24
N LEU A 50 6.75 15.14 8.42
CA LEU A 50 5.93 15.68 9.50
C LEU A 50 6.42 15.23 10.88
N HIS A 51 6.83 13.97 11.00
CA HIS A 51 7.35 13.47 12.27
C HIS A 51 8.68 14.13 12.61
N GLN A 52 9.55 14.36 11.61
CA GLN A 52 10.80 15.10 11.74
C GLN A 52 10.54 16.56 12.11
N ALA A 53 9.50 17.19 11.56
CA ALA A 53 9.09 18.53 11.91
C ALA A 53 8.61 18.64 13.37
N ILE A 54 7.89 17.64 13.87
CA ILE A 54 7.50 17.55 15.29
C ILE A 54 8.73 17.28 16.16
N GLU A 55 9.65 16.42 15.73
CA GLU A 55 10.91 16.17 16.42
C GLU A 55 11.75 17.45 16.54
N ALA A 56 11.84 18.22 15.45
CA ALA A 56 12.53 19.51 15.42
C ALA A 56 11.83 20.55 16.31
N LYS A 57 10.50 20.64 16.26
CA LYS A 57 9.67 21.51 17.11
C LYS A 57 9.93 21.26 18.60
N GLU A 58 10.01 19.99 18.99
CA GLU A 58 10.18 19.59 20.39
C GLU A 58 11.65 19.49 20.82
N GLY A 59 12.61 19.79 19.92
CA GLY A 59 14.04 19.77 20.21
C GLY A 59 14.61 18.38 20.50
N VAL A 60 13.93 17.31 20.05
CA VAL A 60 14.41 15.94 20.22
C VAL A 60 15.32 15.53 19.08
N LYS A 61 15.95 14.34 19.19
CA LYS A 61 16.83 13.84 18.14
C LYS A 61 16.00 13.55 16.88
N ILE A 62 16.22 14.35 15.85
CA ILE A 62 15.61 14.15 14.54
C ILE A 62 16.17 12.86 13.93
N ALA A 63 15.31 11.90 13.65
CA ALA A 63 15.74 10.71 12.95
C ALA A 63 15.77 10.95 11.43
N SER A 64 16.59 10.17 10.73
CA SER A 64 16.63 10.20 9.27
C SER A 64 15.24 10.00 8.67
N GLU A 65 14.94 10.74 7.61
CA GLU A 65 13.69 10.63 6.89
C GLU A 65 13.54 9.24 6.23
N ASN A 66 12.31 8.73 6.24
CA ASN A 66 12.00 7.52 5.48
C ASN A 66 11.94 7.91 4.00
N GLN A 67 12.98 7.56 3.25
CA GLN A 67 13.05 7.87 1.83
C GLN A 67 12.38 6.75 1.00
N THR A 68 11.58 7.16 0.02
CA THR A 68 10.98 6.26 -0.98
C THR A 68 12.09 5.67 -1.86
N LEU A 69 12.34 4.36 -1.74
CA LEU A 69 13.32 3.67 -2.61
C LEU A 69 12.69 3.16 -3.91
N ALA A 70 11.45 2.69 -3.82
CA ALA A 70 10.68 2.19 -4.95
C ALA A 70 9.19 2.17 -4.58
N THR A 71 8.36 2.63 -5.51
CA THR A 71 6.90 2.61 -5.40
C THR A 71 6.32 2.20 -6.76
N ILE A 72 5.19 1.49 -6.75
CA ILE A 72 4.38 1.24 -7.94
C ILE A 72 2.92 1.10 -7.53
N THR A 73 2.00 1.69 -8.27
CA THR A 73 0.57 1.48 -8.06
C THR A 73 0.15 0.09 -8.56
N PHE A 74 -0.90 -0.48 -7.99
CA PHE A 74 -1.44 -1.76 -8.48
C PHE A 74 -1.86 -1.66 -9.95
N GLN A 75 -2.41 -0.51 -10.36
CA GLN A 75 -2.81 -0.21 -11.73
C GLN A 75 -1.63 -0.41 -12.69
N ASN A 76 -0.53 0.31 -12.46
CA ASN A 76 0.64 0.21 -13.32
C ASN A 76 1.37 -1.13 -13.17
N TYR A 77 1.36 -1.74 -11.98
CA TYR A 77 1.91 -3.08 -11.78
C TYR A 77 1.22 -4.13 -12.63
N PHE A 78 -0.11 -4.19 -12.63
CA PHE A 78 -0.86 -5.17 -13.42
C PHE A 78 -0.77 -4.89 -14.93
N ARG A 79 -0.62 -3.63 -15.35
CA ARG A 79 -0.38 -3.25 -16.76
C ARG A 79 0.94 -3.79 -17.31
N MET A 80 1.90 -4.19 -16.46
CA MET A 80 3.15 -4.80 -16.90
C MET A 80 3.00 -6.25 -17.38
N TYR A 81 1.87 -6.90 -17.08
CA TYR A 81 1.64 -8.28 -17.50
C TYR A 81 1.21 -8.34 -18.97
N ASN A 82 1.88 -9.19 -19.75
CA ASN A 82 1.53 -9.43 -21.16
C ASN A 82 0.10 -9.95 -21.34
N LYS A 83 -0.41 -10.70 -20.37
CA LYS A 83 -1.79 -11.20 -20.34
C LYS A 83 -2.36 -10.93 -18.96
N LEU A 84 -3.46 -10.18 -18.92
CA LEU A 84 -4.18 -9.86 -17.70
C LEU A 84 -5.63 -10.35 -17.85
N ALA A 85 -6.09 -11.10 -16.86
CA ALA A 85 -7.47 -11.56 -16.77
C ALA A 85 -7.87 -11.61 -15.29
N GLY A 86 -9.16 -11.45 -15.02
CA GLY A 86 -9.71 -11.48 -13.67
C GLY A 86 -11.09 -12.12 -13.64
N MET A 87 -11.50 -12.59 -12.47
CA MET A 87 -12.84 -13.10 -12.24
C MET A 87 -13.42 -12.50 -10.96
N THR A 88 -14.68 -12.11 -11.01
CA THR A 88 -15.44 -11.62 -9.86
C THR A 88 -16.93 -11.69 -10.17
N GLY A 89 -17.77 -11.83 -9.14
CA GLY A 89 -19.22 -11.86 -9.30
C GLY A 89 -19.86 -10.47 -9.48
N THR A 90 -19.09 -9.38 -9.39
CA THR A 90 -19.62 -8.00 -9.37
C THR A 90 -18.77 -7.03 -10.21
N ALA A 91 -18.17 -7.47 -11.32
CA ALA A 91 -17.36 -6.59 -12.18
C ALA A 91 -18.19 -5.62 -13.02
N ASP A 92 -19.46 -5.95 -13.30
CA ASP A 92 -20.30 -5.24 -14.26
C ASP A 92 -20.44 -3.74 -13.96
N THR A 93 -20.58 -3.37 -12.67
CA THR A 93 -20.68 -1.96 -12.26
C THR A 93 -19.42 -1.16 -12.53
N GLU A 94 -18.26 -1.81 -12.60
CA GLU A 94 -16.95 -1.19 -12.81
C GLU A 94 -16.41 -1.44 -14.21
N ALA A 95 -17.24 -1.91 -15.16
CA ALA A 95 -16.80 -2.26 -16.50
C ALA A 95 -16.09 -1.11 -17.22
N GLU A 96 -16.60 0.12 -17.06
CA GLU A 96 -15.97 1.32 -17.62
C GLU A 96 -14.57 1.60 -17.01
N GLU A 97 -14.40 1.37 -15.71
CA GLU A 97 -13.10 1.51 -15.04
C GLU A 97 -12.12 0.44 -15.53
N PHE A 98 -12.56 -0.82 -15.65
CA PHE A 98 -11.72 -1.90 -16.18
C PHE A 98 -11.26 -1.65 -17.62
N ALA A 99 -12.17 -1.17 -18.48
CA ALA A 99 -11.85 -0.82 -19.86
C ALA A 99 -10.85 0.34 -19.92
N LYS A 100 -11.08 1.43 -19.14
CA LYS A 100 -10.21 2.62 -19.18
C LYS A 100 -8.83 2.40 -18.58
N ILE A 101 -8.73 1.69 -17.45
CA ILE A 101 -7.47 1.55 -16.71
C ILE A 101 -6.64 0.36 -17.22
N TYR A 102 -7.30 -0.78 -17.47
CA TYR A 102 -6.62 -2.04 -17.75
C TYR A 102 -6.83 -2.54 -19.19
N ASN A 103 -7.66 -1.85 -19.99
CA ASN A 103 -8.08 -2.32 -21.31
C ASN A 103 -8.70 -3.73 -21.23
N LEU A 104 -9.53 -3.95 -20.21
CA LEU A 104 -10.21 -5.23 -19.96
C LEU A 104 -11.71 -5.09 -20.18
N ASP A 105 -12.25 -5.94 -21.05
CA ASP A 105 -13.68 -6.10 -21.21
C ASP A 105 -14.26 -6.94 -20.07
N VAL A 106 -15.46 -6.58 -19.63
CA VAL A 106 -16.22 -7.36 -18.64
C VAL A 106 -17.28 -8.17 -19.36
N LEU A 107 -17.15 -9.49 -19.30
CA LEU A 107 -18.13 -10.43 -19.83
C LEU A 107 -18.96 -11.03 -18.70
N ILE A 108 -20.28 -10.88 -18.79
CA ILE A 108 -21.22 -11.49 -17.84
C ILE A 108 -21.46 -12.93 -18.26
N ILE A 109 -20.88 -13.87 -17.49
CA ILE A 109 -21.13 -15.31 -17.68
C ILE A 109 -22.48 -15.67 -17.05
N PRO A 110 -23.41 -16.30 -17.79
CA PRO A 110 -24.67 -16.78 -17.22
C PRO A 110 -24.46 -17.73 -16.04
N THR A 111 -25.38 -17.70 -15.07
CA THR A 111 -25.32 -18.62 -13.94
C THR A 111 -25.64 -20.06 -14.38
N ASN A 112 -25.01 -21.04 -13.73
CA ASN A 112 -25.26 -22.48 -13.99
C ASN A 112 -26.73 -22.88 -13.77
N LYS A 113 -27.40 -22.23 -12.82
CA LYS A 113 -28.82 -22.41 -12.51
C LYS A 113 -29.52 -21.05 -12.40
N PRO A 114 -30.84 -20.95 -12.66
CA PRO A 114 -31.59 -19.72 -12.50
C PRO A 114 -31.47 -19.17 -11.08
N MET A 115 -31.23 -17.87 -10.95
CA MET A 115 -31.14 -17.19 -9.65
C MET A 115 -32.56 -16.86 -9.18
N ILE A 116 -32.95 -17.41 -8.03
CA ILE A 116 -34.32 -17.28 -7.46
C ILE A 116 -34.34 -16.55 -6.10
N ARG A 117 -33.22 -15.92 -5.71
CA ARG A 117 -33.13 -15.18 -4.44
C ARG A 117 -34.10 -14.00 -4.44
N ILE A 118 -34.78 -13.79 -3.32
CA ILE A 118 -35.68 -12.65 -3.11
C ILE A 118 -34.91 -11.51 -2.46
N ASP A 119 -34.66 -10.44 -3.21
CA ASP A 119 -34.05 -9.21 -2.69
C ASP A 119 -35.16 -8.25 -2.22
N ASN A 120 -35.36 -8.15 -0.91
CA ASN A 120 -36.37 -7.28 -0.30
C ASN A 120 -35.95 -5.81 -0.37
N SER A 121 -36.95 -4.91 -0.29
CA SER A 121 -36.69 -3.47 -0.22
C SER A 121 -35.98 -3.10 1.09
N ASP A 122 -35.25 -1.98 1.04
CA ASP A 122 -34.55 -1.46 2.22
C ASP A 122 -35.55 -0.93 3.24
N VAL A 123 -35.25 -1.14 4.52
CA VAL A 123 -36.06 -0.70 5.65
C VAL A 123 -35.33 0.41 6.40
N ILE A 124 -35.91 1.60 6.44
CA ILE A 124 -35.23 2.79 6.98
C ILE A 124 -35.91 3.23 8.28
N TYR A 125 -35.08 3.50 9.29
CA TYR A 125 -35.49 3.96 10.60
C TYR A 125 -34.96 5.36 10.89
N LYS A 126 -35.66 6.08 11.77
CA LYS A 126 -35.26 7.43 12.17
C LYS A 126 -33.93 7.45 12.91
N ASN A 127 -33.69 6.49 13.80
CA ASN A 127 -32.47 6.40 14.61
C ASN A 127 -31.88 4.98 14.64
N GLU A 128 -30.61 4.89 15.04
CA GLU A 128 -29.86 3.64 15.00
C GLU A 128 -30.40 2.62 16.02
N LYS A 129 -30.91 3.09 17.15
CA LYS A 129 -31.53 2.22 18.18
C LYS A 129 -32.77 1.49 17.66
N ALA A 130 -33.63 2.19 16.92
CA ALA A 130 -34.81 1.58 16.30
C ALA A 130 -34.41 0.57 15.22
N LYS A 131 -33.43 0.93 14.38
CA LYS A 131 -32.83 0.03 13.38
C LYS A 131 -32.37 -1.28 14.02
N PHE A 132 -31.50 -1.23 15.04
CA PHE A 132 -30.96 -2.45 15.64
C PHE A 132 -32.02 -3.27 16.40
N ARG A 133 -33.04 -2.65 16.99
CA ARG A 133 -34.17 -3.41 17.55
C ARG A 133 -34.92 -4.20 16.48
N ALA A 134 -35.13 -3.61 15.31
CA ALA A 134 -35.76 -4.29 14.18
C ALA A 134 -34.88 -5.42 13.62
N VAL A 135 -33.58 -5.17 13.45
CA VAL A 135 -32.60 -6.19 13.03
C VAL A 135 -32.62 -7.40 13.96
N ILE A 136 -32.59 -7.17 15.28
CA ILE A 136 -32.62 -8.26 16.27
C ILE A 136 -33.94 -9.03 16.22
N LYS A 137 -35.06 -8.35 15.97
CA LYS A 137 -36.36 -9.01 15.80
C LYS A 137 -36.38 -9.90 14.56
N ASP A 138 -35.86 -9.42 13.43
CA ASP A 138 -35.77 -10.20 12.18
C ASP A 138 -34.90 -11.46 12.38
N ILE A 139 -33.74 -11.31 13.03
CA ILE A 139 -32.88 -12.44 13.39
C ILE A 139 -33.61 -13.43 14.30
N GLU A 140 -34.36 -12.95 15.29
CA GLU A 140 -35.13 -13.78 16.21
C GLU A 140 -36.23 -14.58 15.49
N ASP A 141 -36.93 -13.96 14.54
CA ASP A 141 -37.99 -14.59 13.75
C ASP A 141 -37.41 -15.65 12.80
N CYS A 142 -36.31 -15.35 12.08
CA CYS A 142 -35.58 -16.32 11.27
C CYS A 142 -35.04 -17.49 12.11
N TYR A 143 -34.42 -17.20 13.26
CA TYR A 143 -33.87 -18.22 14.16
C TYR A 143 -34.95 -19.18 14.66
N LYS A 144 -36.11 -18.66 15.08
CA LYS A 144 -37.27 -19.50 15.47
C LYS A 144 -37.82 -20.32 14.31
N GLY A 145 -37.82 -19.76 13.10
CA GLY A 145 -38.21 -20.45 11.86
C GLY A 145 -37.17 -21.45 11.32
N GLY A 146 -36.01 -21.59 11.98
CA GLY A 146 -34.94 -22.49 11.55
C GLY A 146 -34.06 -21.95 10.41
N GLN A 147 -34.31 -20.73 9.94
CA GLN A 147 -33.61 -20.13 8.82
C GLN A 147 -32.23 -19.60 9.25
N PRO A 148 -31.13 -19.97 8.55
CA PRO A 148 -29.81 -19.42 8.83
C PRO A 148 -29.73 -17.95 8.43
N VAL A 149 -29.01 -17.15 9.23
CA VAL A 149 -28.85 -15.70 9.01
C VAL A 149 -27.38 -15.31 8.99
N LEU A 150 -26.98 -14.59 7.94
CA LEU A 150 -25.71 -13.88 7.88
C LEU A 150 -25.97 -12.37 7.96
N VAL A 151 -25.40 -11.73 8.98
CA VAL A 151 -25.52 -10.29 9.22
C VAL A 151 -24.21 -9.61 8.83
N GLY A 152 -24.26 -8.71 7.85
CA GLY A 152 -23.13 -7.87 7.45
C GLY A 152 -23.20 -6.51 8.14
N THR A 153 -22.12 -6.14 8.83
CA THR A 153 -21.93 -4.83 9.48
C THR A 153 -20.73 -4.11 8.89
N ILE A 154 -20.66 -2.78 8.96
CA ILE A 154 -19.49 -2.04 8.42
C ILE A 154 -18.30 -1.94 9.39
N SER A 155 -18.51 -2.12 10.70
CA SER A 155 -17.47 -1.95 11.72
C SER A 155 -17.51 -3.02 12.81
N ILE A 156 -16.36 -3.26 13.45
CA ILE A 156 -16.22 -4.21 14.57
C ILE A 156 -17.09 -3.76 15.75
N GLU A 157 -17.13 -2.46 16.05
CA GLU A 157 -17.94 -1.91 17.13
C GLU A 157 -19.43 -2.26 16.98
N LYS A 158 -19.97 -2.11 15.76
CA LYS A 158 -21.37 -2.44 15.46
C LYS A 158 -21.64 -3.95 15.56
N SER A 159 -20.69 -4.78 15.11
CA SER A 159 -20.76 -6.23 15.31
C SER A 159 -20.78 -6.63 16.79
N GLU A 160 -19.94 -6.03 17.63
CA GLU A 160 -19.92 -6.30 19.07
C GLU A 160 -21.20 -5.79 19.76
N LEU A 161 -21.73 -4.64 19.34
CA LEU A 161 -23.00 -4.12 19.82
C LEU A 161 -24.14 -5.11 19.53
N LEU A 162 -24.28 -5.58 18.28
CA LEU A 162 -25.27 -6.58 17.90
C LEU A 162 -25.07 -7.90 18.64
N SER A 163 -23.83 -8.35 18.80
CA SER A 163 -23.50 -9.53 19.60
C SER A 163 -24.02 -9.39 21.03
N SER A 164 -23.81 -8.24 21.66
CA SER A 164 -24.31 -7.97 23.02
C SER A 164 -25.84 -8.03 23.10
N MET A 165 -26.54 -7.55 22.08
CA MET A 165 -28.01 -7.58 22.00
C MET A 165 -28.53 -9.01 21.79
N LEU A 166 -27.88 -9.81 20.93
CA LEU A 166 -28.22 -11.22 20.72
C LEU A 166 -27.96 -12.06 21.97
N LYS A 167 -26.87 -11.80 22.72
CA LYS A 167 -26.59 -12.46 24.01
C LYS A 167 -27.72 -12.23 25.01
N LYS A 168 -28.25 -10.99 25.11
CA LYS A 168 -29.39 -10.67 25.98
C LYS A 168 -30.66 -11.44 25.60
N LYS A 169 -30.83 -11.72 24.30
CA LYS A 169 -31.94 -12.53 23.75
C LYS A 169 -31.69 -14.04 23.80
N LYS A 170 -30.52 -14.49 24.28
CA LYS A 170 -30.10 -15.90 24.34
C LYS A 170 -30.07 -16.58 22.96
N ILE A 171 -29.74 -15.85 21.90
CA ILE A 171 -29.57 -16.39 20.56
C ILE A 171 -28.08 -16.73 20.36
N PRO A 172 -27.71 -18.01 20.16
CA PRO A 172 -26.35 -18.40 19.83
C PRO A 172 -25.93 -17.79 18.49
N HIS A 173 -24.72 -17.20 18.44
CA HIS A 173 -24.19 -16.59 17.23
C HIS A 173 -22.66 -16.62 17.22
N SER A 174 -22.10 -16.52 16.02
CA SER A 174 -20.66 -16.37 15.81
C SER A 174 -20.33 -14.97 15.29
N VAL A 175 -19.19 -14.42 15.68
CA VAL A 175 -18.73 -13.08 15.25
C VAL A 175 -17.41 -13.20 14.50
N LEU A 176 -17.33 -12.57 13.33
CA LEU A 176 -16.18 -12.61 12.44
C LEU A 176 -15.65 -11.20 12.24
N ASN A 177 -14.48 -10.93 12.82
CA ASN A 177 -13.88 -9.59 12.92
C ASN A 177 -12.66 -9.39 11.99
N ALA A 178 -12.47 -10.22 10.97
CA ALA A 178 -11.36 -10.18 9.98
C ALA A 178 -9.94 -10.27 10.58
N LYS A 179 -9.78 -10.89 11.76
CA LYS A 179 -8.49 -11.02 12.47
C LYS A 179 -7.80 -12.37 12.25
N TYR A 180 -8.54 -13.44 11.99
CA TYR A 180 -8.01 -14.80 11.92
C TYR A 180 -8.64 -15.59 10.76
N HIS A 181 -8.01 -15.52 9.58
CA HIS A 181 -8.60 -16.05 8.34
C HIS A 181 -8.93 -17.56 8.35
N GLU A 182 -8.10 -18.41 8.97
CA GLU A 182 -8.33 -19.87 9.00
C GLU A 182 -9.56 -20.24 9.84
N GLN A 183 -9.68 -19.66 11.04
CA GLN A 183 -10.84 -19.89 11.92
C GLN A 183 -12.13 -19.30 11.34
N GLU A 184 -12.02 -18.18 10.62
CA GLU A 184 -13.17 -17.56 9.95
C GLU A 184 -13.74 -18.44 8.83
N ALA A 185 -12.88 -19.13 8.08
CA ALA A 185 -13.32 -20.04 7.02
C ALA A 185 -14.11 -21.22 7.60
N GLU A 186 -13.66 -21.81 8.72
CA GLU A 186 -14.36 -22.92 9.38
C GLU A 186 -15.75 -22.51 9.88
N ILE A 187 -15.86 -21.32 10.48
CA ILE A 187 -17.15 -20.79 10.96
C ILE A 187 -18.09 -20.52 9.78
N ILE A 188 -17.60 -19.88 8.72
CA ILE A 188 -18.41 -19.54 7.54
C ILE A 188 -18.91 -20.79 6.81
N ALA A 189 -18.08 -21.82 6.69
CA ALA A 189 -18.47 -23.09 6.06
C ALA A 189 -19.64 -23.76 6.80
N GLN A 190 -19.81 -23.50 8.09
CA GLN A 190 -20.90 -24.00 8.92
C GLN A 190 -22.07 -23.03 9.05
N ALA A 191 -21.95 -21.80 8.52
CA ALA A 191 -22.95 -20.74 8.71
C ALA A 191 -24.32 -21.06 8.09
N GLY A 192 -24.37 -21.98 7.12
CA GLY A 192 -25.60 -22.39 6.43
C GLY A 192 -26.41 -23.48 7.13
N LYS A 193 -26.05 -23.88 8.35
CA LYS A 193 -26.83 -24.81 9.19
C LYS A 193 -28.13 -24.20 9.70
N SER A 194 -29.17 -24.99 9.89
CA SER A 194 -30.41 -24.51 10.50
C SER A 194 -30.15 -23.88 11.88
N GLN A 195 -30.87 -22.78 12.16
CA GLN A 195 -30.69 -21.99 13.39
C GLN A 195 -29.28 -21.41 13.59
N SER A 196 -28.48 -21.26 12.53
CA SER A 196 -27.19 -20.58 12.60
C SER A 196 -27.35 -19.07 12.44
N VAL A 197 -26.68 -18.29 13.31
CA VAL A 197 -26.57 -16.82 13.18
C VAL A 197 -25.09 -16.45 13.15
N THR A 198 -24.69 -15.75 12.09
CA THR A 198 -23.30 -15.31 11.90
C THR A 198 -23.25 -13.81 11.68
N LEU A 199 -22.49 -13.10 12.51
CA LEU A 199 -22.18 -11.68 12.34
C LEU A 199 -20.83 -11.57 11.62
N ALA A 200 -20.79 -10.83 10.52
CA ALA A 200 -19.58 -10.58 9.75
C ALA A 200 -19.32 -9.07 9.65
N THR A 201 -18.11 -8.66 10.02
CA THR A 201 -17.65 -7.28 9.79
C THR A 201 -17.12 -7.15 8.38
N ASN A 202 -17.68 -6.21 7.63
CA ASN A 202 -17.35 -5.85 6.26
C ASN A 202 -17.36 -7.08 5.33
N MET A 203 -16.18 -7.59 4.96
CA MET A 203 -16.03 -8.76 4.09
C MET A 203 -15.39 -9.96 4.80
N ALA A 204 -15.51 -10.07 6.13
CA ALA A 204 -15.03 -11.26 6.85
C ALA A 204 -15.67 -12.54 6.28
N GLY A 205 -14.87 -13.59 6.11
CA GLY A 205 -15.33 -14.81 5.42
C GLY A 205 -15.30 -14.76 3.89
N ARG A 206 -14.67 -13.75 3.28
CA ARG A 206 -14.49 -13.69 1.83
C ARG A 206 -13.67 -14.88 1.33
N GLY A 207 -14.08 -15.46 0.20
CA GLY A 207 -13.43 -16.61 -0.42
C GLY A 207 -13.90 -17.97 0.10
N THR A 208 -14.71 -18.02 1.17
CA THR A 208 -15.33 -19.26 1.65
C THR A 208 -16.81 -19.31 1.27
N ASP A 209 -17.25 -20.48 0.82
CA ASP A 209 -18.62 -20.74 0.38
C ASP A 209 -19.49 -21.15 1.56
N ILE A 210 -20.68 -20.56 1.68
CA ILE A 210 -21.67 -20.96 2.69
C ILE A 210 -22.50 -22.09 2.09
N VAL A 211 -22.31 -23.30 2.63
CA VAL A 211 -23.06 -24.49 2.20
C VAL A 211 -24.31 -24.62 3.06
N LEU A 212 -25.49 -24.64 2.43
CA LEU A 212 -26.75 -24.88 3.14
C LEU A 212 -26.76 -26.30 3.71
N GLY A 213 -27.13 -26.44 4.99
CA GLY A 213 -27.00 -27.68 5.76
C GLY A 213 -25.64 -27.88 6.44
N GLY A 214 -24.69 -26.97 6.21
CA GLY A 214 -23.33 -27.02 6.75
C GLY A 214 -22.35 -27.84 5.91
N ASN A 215 -21.06 -27.78 6.27
CA ASN A 215 -20.00 -28.56 5.63
C ASN A 215 -19.81 -29.90 6.35
N ALA A 216 -19.92 -31.01 5.60
CA ALA A 216 -19.78 -32.37 6.09
C ALA A 216 -18.41 -32.67 6.74
N GLU A 217 -17.31 -32.11 6.22
CA GLU A 217 -15.97 -32.31 6.79
C GLU A 217 -15.84 -31.66 8.17
N GLY A 218 -16.36 -30.45 8.32
CA GLY A 218 -16.37 -29.77 9.62
C GLY A 218 -17.28 -30.48 10.62
N LEU A 219 -18.43 -30.99 10.17
CA LEU A 219 -19.33 -31.77 11.02
C LEU A 219 -18.72 -33.13 11.42
N ALA A 220 -17.98 -33.79 10.52
CA ALA A 220 -17.25 -35.03 10.84
C ALA A 220 -16.18 -34.79 11.90
N LYS A 221 -15.42 -33.68 11.80
CA LYS A 221 -14.47 -33.25 12.82
C LYS A 221 -15.16 -32.98 14.17
N ASP A 222 -16.32 -32.33 14.16
CA ASP A 222 -17.11 -32.10 15.39
C ASP A 222 -17.60 -33.40 16.03
N ILE A 223 -18.07 -34.37 15.23
CA ILE A 223 -18.47 -35.71 15.70
C ILE A 223 -17.29 -36.43 16.38
N LEU A 224 -16.09 -36.26 15.84
CA LEU A 224 -14.85 -36.89 16.33
C LEU A 224 -14.11 -36.06 17.37
N LYS A 225 -14.58 -34.86 17.72
CA LYS A 225 -13.89 -33.91 18.60
C LYS A 225 -13.52 -34.47 19.98
N ASN A 226 -14.29 -35.44 20.47
CA ASN A 226 -14.05 -36.11 21.76
C ASN A 226 -13.10 -37.32 21.66
N LYS A 227 -12.69 -37.73 20.45
CA LYS A 227 -11.67 -38.77 20.22
C LYS A 227 -10.32 -38.12 19.96
N LYS A 228 -9.31 -38.49 20.75
CA LYS A 228 -7.94 -37.95 20.62
C LYS A 228 -7.21 -38.44 19.36
N GLU A 229 -7.49 -39.67 18.95
CA GLU A 229 -6.99 -40.30 17.72
C GLU A 229 -8.15 -41.11 17.13
N TYR A 230 -8.28 -41.08 15.81
CA TYR A 230 -9.27 -41.84 15.06
C TYR A 230 -8.61 -42.48 13.84
N THR A 231 -9.06 -43.66 13.45
CA THR A 231 -8.58 -44.33 12.23
C THR A 231 -9.16 -43.69 10.98
N GLU A 232 -8.56 -43.94 9.82
CA GLU A 232 -9.07 -43.47 8.52
C GLU A 232 -10.50 -43.99 8.27
N GLN A 233 -10.80 -45.21 8.71
CA GLN A 233 -12.12 -45.82 8.60
C GLN A 233 -13.15 -45.15 9.53
N GLU A 234 -12.77 -44.78 10.76
CA GLU A 234 -13.65 -44.02 11.66
C GLU A 234 -13.93 -42.60 11.16
N TYR A 235 -12.98 -41.98 10.46
CA TYR A 235 -13.18 -40.70 9.80
C TYR A 235 -14.17 -40.82 8.63
N GLU A 236 -14.04 -41.87 7.82
CA GLU A 236 -14.93 -42.11 6.69
C GLU A 236 -16.37 -42.41 7.15
N ASP A 237 -16.55 -43.18 8.21
CA ASP A 237 -17.85 -43.43 8.83
C ASP A 237 -18.48 -42.12 9.38
N ALA A 238 -17.69 -41.29 10.07
CA ALA A 238 -18.14 -40.00 10.56
C ALA A 238 -18.51 -39.04 9.42
N LEU A 239 -17.76 -39.07 8.31
CA LEU A 239 -18.02 -38.25 7.13
C LEU A 239 -19.30 -38.69 6.42
N ASN A 240 -19.55 -39.99 6.29
CA ASN A 240 -20.79 -40.50 5.69
C ASN A 240 -22.01 -40.11 6.54
N LYS A 241 -21.93 -40.28 7.86
CA LYS A 241 -22.98 -39.81 8.78
C LYS A 241 -23.18 -38.28 8.71
N ALA A 242 -22.09 -37.51 8.62
CA ALA A 242 -22.16 -36.07 8.47
C ALA A 242 -22.82 -35.65 7.15
N ARG A 243 -22.56 -36.35 6.05
CA ARG A 243 -23.22 -36.08 4.75
C ARG A 243 -24.73 -36.28 4.82
N GLU A 244 -25.20 -37.33 5.48
CA GLU A 244 -26.64 -37.57 5.68
C GLU A 244 -27.28 -36.45 6.50
N LEU A 245 -26.68 -36.11 7.64
CA LEU A 245 -27.15 -35.02 8.50
C LEU A 245 -27.18 -33.66 7.78
N CYS A 246 -26.13 -33.35 7.01
CA CYS A 246 -26.07 -32.11 6.22
C CYS A 246 -27.14 -32.08 5.13
N LYS A 247 -27.48 -33.23 4.53
CA LYS A 247 -28.53 -33.32 3.52
C LYS A 247 -29.91 -33.08 4.12
N GLU A 248 -30.22 -33.71 5.25
CA GLU A 248 -31.47 -33.48 5.98
C GLU A 248 -31.61 -32.03 6.47
N ASP A 249 -30.52 -31.45 6.97
CA ASP A 249 -30.50 -30.05 7.39
C ASP A 249 -30.64 -29.09 6.21
N ARG A 250 -30.04 -29.40 5.06
CA ARG A 250 -30.20 -28.62 3.82
C ARG A 250 -31.66 -28.56 3.38
N ASP A 251 -32.38 -29.68 3.40
CA ASP A 251 -33.80 -29.72 3.01
C ASP A 251 -34.67 -28.89 3.96
N ARG A 252 -34.36 -28.91 5.27
CA ARG A 252 -35.00 -28.02 6.26
C ARG A 252 -34.71 -26.56 5.96
N VAL A 253 -33.45 -26.20 5.72
CA VAL A 253 -33.03 -24.82 5.43
C VAL A 253 -33.70 -24.29 4.15
N LEU A 254 -33.76 -25.10 3.10
CA LEU A 254 -34.44 -24.74 1.84
C LEU A 254 -35.94 -24.51 2.06
N SER A 255 -36.58 -25.37 2.86
CA SER A 255 -38.01 -25.24 3.21
C SER A 255 -38.29 -23.98 4.06
N SER A 256 -37.32 -23.56 4.88
CA SER A 256 -37.37 -22.30 5.66
C SER A 256 -36.99 -21.05 4.84
N GLY A 257 -36.81 -21.16 3.52
CA GLY A 257 -36.52 -20.02 2.63
C GLY A 257 -35.04 -19.79 2.34
N GLY A 258 -34.16 -20.75 2.69
CA GLY A 258 -32.73 -20.71 2.43
C GLY A 258 -31.96 -19.72 3.31
N LEU A 259 -30.76 -19.32 2.90
CA LEU A 259 -29.95 -18.36 3.67
C LEU A 259 -30.54 -16.95 3.61
N HIS A 260 -30.78 -16.35 4.77
CA HIS A 260 -31.18 -14.95 4.90
C HIS A 260 -29.94 -14.06 5.09
N ILE A 261 -29.82 -13.04 4.23
CA ILE A 261 -28.76 -12.03 4.30
C ILE A 261 -29.34 -10.73 4.86
N LEU A 262 -28.72 -10.22 5.92
CA LEU A 262 -29.10 -8.97 6.54
C LEU A 262 -27.94 -7.98 6.49
N GLY A 263 -28.11 -6.85 5.81
CA GLY A 263 -27.17 -5.73 5.88
C GLY A 263 -27.63 -4.72 6.94
N THR A 264 -26.75 -4.30 7.84
CA THR A 264 -27.09 -3.27 8.85
C THR A 264 -26.82 -1.84 8.42
N GLU A 265 -26.13 -1.69 7.29
CA GLU A 265 -25.83 -0.44 6.60
C GLU A 265 -25.62 -0.72 5.11
N ARG A 266 -25.61 0.35 4.31
CA ARG A 266 -25.12 0.34 2.93
C ARG A 266 -23.64 0.72 2.92
N HIS A 267 -22.84 0.03 2.12
CA HIS A 267 -21.47 0.46 1.84
C HIS A 267 -21.46 1.63 0.85
N ASP A 268 -20.34 2.33 0.77
CA ASP A 268 -20.13 3.38 -0.24
C ASP A 268 -20.25 2.86 -1.68
N ALA A 269 -19.92 1.58 -1.88
CA ALA A 269 -19.97 0.92 -3.18
C ALA A 269 -21.02 -0.19 -3.22
N ARG A 270 -21.93 -0.11 -4.20
CA ARG A 270 -22.98 -1.09 -4.52
C ARG A 270 -22.41 -2.48 -4.73
N ARG A 271 -21.20 -2.57 -5.31
CA ARG A 271 -20.53 -3.87 -5.53
C ARG A 271 -20.31 -4.65 -4.23
N ILE A 272 -20.04 -3.97 -3.11
CA ILE A 272 -19.78 -4.63 -1.82
C ILE A 272 -21.08 -5.17 -1.23
N ASP A 273 -22.16 -4.38 -1.30
CA ASP A 273 -23.50 -4.82 -0.91
C ASP A 273 -23.97 -6.01 -1.75
N ASN A 274 -23.75 -5.98 -3.07
CA ASN A 274 -24.08 -7.08 -3.95
C ASN A 274 -23.24 -8.34 -3.67
N GLN A 275 -21.99 -8.19 -3.22
CA GLN A 275 -21.19 -9.32 -2.75
C GLN A 275 -21.74 -9.94 -1.47
N LEU A 276 -22.28 -9.12 -0.56
CA LEU A 276 -22.97 -9.61 0.63
C LEU A 276 -24.26 -10.36 0.25
N ARG A 277 -25.10 -9.78 -0.63
CA ARG A 277 -26.31 -10.44 -1.17
C ARG A 277 -25.98 -11.76 -1.89
N GLY A 278 -24.89 -11.78 -2.66
CA GLY A 278 -24.39 -12.94 -3.39
C GLY A 278 -23.90 -14.10 -2.51
N ARG A 279 -23.93 -13.94 -1.18
CA ARG A 279 -23.71 -15.05 -0.24
C ARG A 279 -24.91 -16.00 -0.17
N SER A 280 -26.12 -15.55 -0.49
CA SER A 280 -27.31 -16.42 -0.61
C SER A 280 -27.76 -16.59 -2.07
N GLY A 281 -28.58 -17.62 -2.31
CA GLY A 281 -29.12 -17.94 -3.63
C GLY A 281 -28.15 -18.64 -4.58
N ARG A 282 -27.12 -19.30 -4.05
CA ARG A 282 -26.08 -19.95 -4.85
C ARG A 282 -26.60 -21.22 -5.50
N GLN A 283 -26.16 -21.49 -6.74
CA GLN A 283 -26.62 -22.67 -7.51
C GLN A 283 -28.16 -22.79 -7.58
N GLY A 284 -28.87 -21.65 -7.64
CA GLY A 284 -30.33 -21.62 -7.69
C GLY A 284 -31.03 -22.04 -6.39
N ASP A 285 -30.30 -22.08 -5.27
CA ASP A 285 -30.91 -22.30 -3.96
C ASP A 285 -31.86 -21.14 -3.59
N ALA A 286 -32.85 -21.43 -2.76
CA ALA A 286 -33.68 -20.40 -2.15
C ALA A 286 -32.80 -19.48 -1.27
N GLY A 287 -33.22 -18.23 -1.12
CA GLY A 287 -32.55 -17.29 -0.25
C GLY A 287 -33.24 -15.94 -0.26
N THR A 288 -32.95 -15.14 0.74
CA THR A 288 -33.50 -13.80 0.86
C THR A 288 -32.40 -12.81 1.24
N SER A 289 -32.57 -11.54 0.86
CA SER A 289 -31.72 -10.46 1.37
C SER A 289 -32.56 -9.25 1.78
N ARG A 290 -32.10 -8.50 2.79
CA ARG A 290 -32.71 -7.24 3.24
C ARG A 290 -31.66 -6.34 3.87
N PHE A 291 -31.77 -5.04 3.66
CA PHE A 291 -30.93 -4.04 4.32
C PHE A 291 -31.76 -3.19 5.28
N TYR A 292 -31.17 -2.92 6.43
CA TYR A 292 -31.71 -2.07 7.48
C TYR A 292 -30.85 -0.81 7.58
N LEU A 293 -31.48 0.36 7.56
CA LEU A 293 -30.78 1.63 7.52
C LEU A 293 -31.33 2.59 8.55
N SER A 294 -30.50 3.57 8.92
CA SER A 294 -30.87 4.68 9.78
C SER A 294 -30.52 6.00 9.10
N LEU A 295 -31.32 7.05 9.33
CA LEU A 295 -30.95 8.41 8.95
C LEU A 295 -29.66 8.90 9.64
N GLU A 296 -29.24 8.23 10.72
CA GLU A 296 -27.99 8.50 11.45
C GLU A 296 -26.78 7.78 10.86
N ASP A 297 -26.94 6.88 9.88
CA ASP A 297 -25.84 6.15 9.23
C ASP A 297 -24.99 7.08 8.35
N ASP A 298 -23.70 6.77 8.20
CA ASP A 298 -22.73 7.63 7.51
C ASP A 298 -23.14 8.00 6.08
N LEU A 299 -23.58 7.01 5.29
CA LEU A 299 -24.08 7.25 3.94
C LEU A 299 -25.29 8.19 3.96
N MET A 300 -26.20 8.05 4.92
CA MET A 300 -27.40 8.90 5.01
C MET A 300 -27.07 10.32 5.45
N ARG A 301 -26.04 10.51 6.29
CA ARG A 301 -25.55 11.85 6.69
C ARG A 301 -25.01 12.64 5.50
N ILE A 302 -24.29 11.96 4.59
CA ILE A 302 -23.78 12.57 3.37
C ILE A 302 -24.93 13.02 2.46
N PHE A 303 -26.07 12.30 2.48
CA PHE A 303 -27.21 12.54 1.60
C PHE A 303 -28.46 13.04 2.35
N GLY A 304 -28.44 14.33 2.72
CA GLY A 304 -29.66 15.11 2.98
C GLY A 304 -30.57 14.55 4.08
N SER A 305 -30.01 13.88 5.08
CA SER A 305 -30.73 13.33 6.25
C SER A 305 -31.65 14.36 6.91
N GLU A 306 -31.24 15.64 6.93
CA GLU A 306 -32.04 16.73 7.50
C GLU A 306 -33.37 16.97 6.78
N ARG A 307 -33.41 16.85 5.44
CA ARG A 307 -34.65 17.04 4.67
C ARG A 307 -35.64 15.90 4.91
N ILE A 308 -35.14 14.68 4.97
CA ILE A 308 -35.95 13.48 5.21
C ILE A 308 -36.42 13.45 6.68
N SER A 309 -35.52 13.73 7.61
CA SER A 309 -35.82 13.81 9.05
C SER A 309 -36.84 14.92 9.35
N GLY A 310 -36.71 16.10 8.73
CA GLY A 310 -37.68 17.19 8.86
C GLY A 310 -39.08 16.84 8.33
N LEU A 311 -39.15 16.05 7.25
CA LEU A 311 -40.42 15.56 6.69
C LEU A 311 -41.08 14.52 7.63
N MET A 312 -40.29 13.61 8.20
CA MET A 312 -40.76 12.64 9.22
C MET A 312 -41.29 13.31 10.48
N GLY A 313 -40.60 14.36 10.95
CA GLY A 313 -41.02 15.15 12.11
C GLY A 313 -42.36 15.84 11.89
N ARG A 314 -42.61 16.35 10.68
CA ARG A 314 -43.90 16.98 10.31
C ARG A 314 -45.04 15.99 10.12
N LEU A 315 -44.73 14.76 9.69
CA LEU A 315 -45.72 13.68 9.50
C LEU A 315 -46.06 12.92 10.78
N GLY A 316 -45.40 13.23 11.91
CA GLY A 316 -45.67 12.59 13.21
C GLY A 316 -45.32 11.10 13.26
N MET A 317 -44.37 10.64 12.42
CA MET A 317 -43.96 9.23 12.40
C MET A 317 -43.19 8.86 13.67
N ASP A 318 -43.59 7.74 14.28
CA ASP A 318 -42.90 7.17 15.45
C ASP A 318 -41.53 6.62 15.05
N GLU A 319 -40.57 6.63 15.97
CA GLU A 319 -39.20 6.16 15.76
C GLU A 319 -39.13 4.68 15.36
N SER A 320 -40.12 3.88 15.78
CA SER A 320 -40.22 2.46 15.43
C SER A 320 -40.93 2.16 14.11
N GLN A 321 -41.54 3.15 13.45
CA GLN A 321 -42.20 2.92 12.17
C GLN A 321 -41.16 2.91 11.03
N PRO A 322 -41.03 1.79 10.30
CA PRO A 322 -40.14 1.73 9.16
C PRO A 322 -40.68 2.53 7.97
N ILE A 323 -39.78 3.14 7.21
CA ILE A 323 -40.07 3.58 5.85
C ILE A 323 -39.61 2.46 4.91
N GLU A 324 -40.56 1.79 4.29
CA GLU A 324 -40.30 0.79 3.26
C GLU A 324 -40.98 1.21 1.96
N HIS A 325 -40.19 1.71 1.01
CA HIS A 325 -40.70 1.97 -0.33
C HIS A 325 -39.59 1.94 -1.39
N LYS A 326 -39.89 1.29 -2.52
CA LYS A 326 -39.01 1.17 -3.71
C LYS A 326 -38.35 2.49 -4.17
N TRP A 327 -39.00 3.66 -4.06
CA TRP A 327 -38.38 4.93 -4.47
C TRP A 327 -37.23 5.34 -3.56
N VAL A 328 -37.29 5.02 -2.27
CA VAL A 328 -36.24 5.35 -1.31
C VAL A 328 -35.03 4.45 -1.52
N SER A 329 -35.23 3.15 -1.74
CA SER A 329 -34.15 2.23 -2.12
C SER A 329 -33.44 2.71 -3.40
N LYS A 330 -34.19 3.16 -4.42
CA LYS A 330 -33.60 3.71 -5.66
C LYS A 330 -32.84 5.02 -5.41
N ALA A 331 -33.31 5.87 -4.50
CA ALA A 331 -32.59 7.10 -4.14
C ALA A 331 -31.24 6.80 -3.46
N ILE A 332 -31.19 5.77 -2.61
CA ILE A 332 -29.96 5.29 -1.96
C ILE A 332 -29.00 4.70 -3.01
N GLU A 333 -29.50 3.90 -3.96
CA GLU A 333 -28.65 3.39 -5.04
C GLU A 333 -28.03 4.52 -5.88
N ASN A 334 -28.81 5.56 -6.20
CA ASN A 334 -28.29 6.74 -6.90
C ASN A 334 -27.24 7.50 -6.08
N ALA A 335 -27.40 7.54 -4.76
CA ALA A 335 -26.41 8.12 -3.85
C ALA A 335 -25.10 7.31 -3.87
N GLN A 336 -25.17 5.97 -3.79
CA GLN A 336 -24.00 5.10 -3.92
C GLN A 336 -23.29 5.31 -5.27
N THR A 337 -24.02 5.39 -6.38
CA THR A 337 -23.42 5.66 -7.71
C THR A 337 -22.67 6.99 -7.75
N LYS A 338 -23.14 8.04 -7.05
CA LYS A 338 -22.40 9.30 -6.95
C LYS A 338 -21.12 9.17 -6.13
N VAL A 339 -21.16 8.42 -5.02
CA VAL A 339 -19.97 8.16 -4.20
C VAL A 339 -18.96 7.30 -4.97
N GLU A 340 -19.43 6.29 -5.71
CA GLU A 340 -18.61 5.47 -6.60
C GLU A 340 -17.93 6.32 -7.68
N ALA A 341 -18.68 7.18 -8.37
CA ALA A 341 -18.13 8.09 -9.37
C ALA A 341 -17.07 9.03 -8.77
N HIS A 342 -17.34 9.60 -7.59
CA HIS A 342 -16.37 10.45 -6.90
C HIS A 342 -15.09 9.69 -6.53
N ASN A 343 -15.21 8.46 -6.00
CA ASN A 343 -14.07 7.61 -5.70
C ASN A 343 -13.30 7.18 -6.96
N PHE A 344 -14.01 6.95 -8.07
CA PHE A 344 -13.40 6.67 -9.37
C PHE A 344 -12.60 7.87 -9.87
N ASP A 345 -13.14 9.09 -9.79
CA ASP A 345 -12.42 10.31 -10.17
C ASP A 345 -11.14 10.50 -9.34
N ILE A 346 -11.20 10.26 -8.03
CA ILE A 346 -10.00 10.29 -7.16
C ILE A 346 -8.97 9.26 -7.62
N ARG A 347 -9.38 8.01 -7.90
CA ARG A 347 -8.47 6.96 -8.38
C ARG A 347 -7.86 7.32 -9.74
N LYS A 348 -8.67 7.87 -10.65
CA LYS A 348 -8.23 8.33 -11.97
C LYS A 348 -7.18 9.44 -11.83
N HIS A 349 -7.44 10.44 -10.99
CA HIS A 349 -6.47 11.49 -10.73
C HIS A 349 -5.18 10.92 -10.15
N LEU A 350 -5.24 10.03 -9.16
CA LEU A 350 -4.04 9.37 -8.61
C LEU A 350 -3.25 8.60 -9.67
N LEU A 351 -3.95 7.92 -10.59
CA LEU A 351 -3.34 7.23 -11.72
C LEU A 351 -2.67 8.21 -12.69
N ASP A 352 -3.29 9.34 -12.99
CA ASP A 352 -2.72 10.36 -13.89
C ASP A 352 -1.38 10.90 -13.36
N TYR A 353 -1.25 11.10 -12.05
CA TYR A 353 0.03 11.49 -11.42
C TYR A 353 1.06 10.34 -11.43
N ASP A 354 0.62 9.11 -11.14
CA ASP A 354 1.52 7.95 -11.16
C ASP A 354 1.99 7.59 -12.57
N ASP A 355 1.19 7.84 -13.61
CA ASP A 355 1.56 7.57 -15.01
C ASP A 355 2.75 8.43 -15.46
N VAL A 356 2.90 9.64 -14.93
CA VAL A 356 4.11 10.47 -15.15
C VAL A 356 5.33 9.80 -14.53
N MET A 357 5.23 9.40 -13.27
CA MET A 357 6.31 8.68 -12.56
C MET A 357 6.62 7.33 -13.21
N ASN A 358 5.61 6.64 -13.73
CA ASN A 358 5.76 5.33 -14.34
C ASN A 358 6.55 5.42 -15.65
N LYS A 359 6.33 6.46 -16.47
CA LYS A 359 7.16 6.71 -17.67
C LYS A 359 8.63 6.88 -17.30
N GLN A 360 8.92 7.75 -16.33
CA GLN A 360 10.29 7.98 -15.84
C GLN A 360 10.92 6.69 -15.27
N ARG A 361 10.14 5.91 -14.53
CA ARG A 361 10.55 4.62 -13.97
C ARG A 361 10.91 3.62 -15.07
N ILE A 362 10.12 3.55 -16.15
CA ILE A 362 10.40 2.65 -17.28
C ILE A 362 11.74 2.98 -17.89
N GLU A 363 12.02 4.26 -18.16
CA GLU A 363 13.31 4.70 -18.71
C GLU A 363 14.47 4.37 -17.78
N ILE A 364 14.39 4.74 -16.49
CA ILE A 364 15.46 4.47 -15.53
C ILE A 364 15.67 2.97 -15.30
N TYR A 365 14.60 2.17 -15.26
CA TYR A 365 14.72 0.73 -15.07
C TYR A 365 15.22 0.03 -16.34
N SER A 366 14.91 0.57 -17.52
CA SER A 366 15.48 0.12 -18.79
C SER A 366 16.99 0.38 -18.80
N PHE A 367 17.40 1.61 -18.50
CA PHE A 367 18.82 1.98 -18.44
C PHE A 367 19.58 1.18 -17.36
N ARG A 368 18.99 1.03 -16.17
CA ARG A 368 19.55 0.19 -15.10
C ARG A 368 19.70 -1.27 -15.54
N ARG A 369 18.74 -1.81 -16.28
CA ARG A 369 18.81 -3.19 -16.81
C ARG A 369 19.93 -3.32 -17.82
N GLU A 370 20.06 -2.35 -18.74
CA GLU A 370 21.14 -2.29 -19.71
C GLU A 370 22.51 -2.32 -19.03
N ILE A 371 22.71 -1.53 -17.98
CA ILE A 371 23.96 -1.53 -17.19
C ILE A 371 24.22 -2.92 -16.56
N LEU A 372 23.19 -3.55 -16.00
CA LEU A 372 23.33 -4.87 -15.36
C LEU A 372 23.70 -5.96 -16.38
N THR A 373 23.01 -5.99 -17.51
CA THR A 373 23.16 -7.03 -18.54
C THR A 373 24.30 -6.74 -19.53
N GLY A 374 24.78 -5.50 -19.61
CA GLY A 374 25.80 -5.09 -20.57
C GLY A 374 27.13 -5.82 -20.38
N GLU A 375 27.70 -6.28 -21.48
CA GLU A 375 29.02 -6.94 -21.54
C GLU A 375 30.17 -5.91 -21.66
N GLY A 376 29.88 -4.66 -22.06
CA GLY A 376 30.81 -3.52 -22.00
C GLY A 376 30.07 -2.19 -22.08
N LEU A 377 30.46 -1.21 -21.25
CA LEU A 377 29.75 0.07 -21.11
C LEU A 377 30.57 1.27 -21.61
N LYS A 378 31.80 1.05 -22.07
CA LYS A 378 32.70 2.08 -22.63
C LYS A 378 32.00 3.01 -23.61
N GLY A 379 31.30 2.46 -24.61
CA GLY A 379 30.62 3.27 -25.62
C GLY A 379 29.61 4.22 -24.99
N LYS A 380 28.84 3.76 -24.00
CA LYS A 380 27.87 4.58 -23.28
C LYS A 380 28.54 5.65 -22.42
N VAL A 381 29.66 5.32 -21.78
CA VAL A 381 30.44 6.29 -21.00
C VAL A 381 31.02 7.38 -21.89
N LEU A 382 31.53 7.03 -23.08
CA LEU A 382 32.04 8.00 -24.05
C LEU A 382 30.92 8.87 -24.61
N GLU A 383 29.74 8.30 -24.90
CA GLU A 383 28.55 9.08 -25.29
C GLU A 383 28.20 10.12 -24.21
N MET A 384 28.12 9.70 -22.95
CA MET A 384 27.89 10.62 -21.81
C MET A 384 28.99 11.67 -21.67
N ALA A 385 30.24 11.33 -22.00
CA ALA A 385 31.36 12.25 -21.98
C ALA A 385 31.25 13.31 -23.08
N MET A 386 30.77 12.93 -24.28
CA MET A 386 30.50 13.88 -25.36
C MET A 386 29.33 14.81 -25.03
N ASP A 387 28.26 14.28 -24.44
CA ASP A 387 27.13 15.12 -23.97
C ASP A 387 27.59 16.15 -22.92
N ALA A 388 28.46 15.73 -21.99
CA ALA A 388 29.03 16.64 -20.99
C ALA A 388 29.99 17.68 -21.61
N LEU A 389 30.70 17.32 -22.68
CA LEU A 389 31.52 18.28 -23.44
C LEU A 389 30.64 19.33 -24.12
N ASP A 390 29.56 18.90 -24.76
CA ASP A 390 28.60 19.79 -25.43
C ASP A 390 28.00 20.80 -24.46
N GLU A 391 27.64 20.36 -23.25
CA GLU A 391 27.16 21.23 -22.20
C GLU A 391 28.21 22.29 -21.82
N LEU A 392 29.48 21.90 -21.63
CA LEU A 392 30.56 22.84 -21.35
C LEU A 392 30.77 23.84 -22.50
N LEU A 393 30.77 23.38 -23.75
CA LEU A 393 30.89 24.24 -24.92
C LEU A 393 29.72 25.22 -25.00
N SER A 394 28.50 24.79 -24.74
CA SER A 394 27.32 25.68 -24.72
C SER A 394 27.41 26.78 -23.66
N ILE A 395 28.08 26.52 -22.53
CA ILE A 395 28.24 27.46 -21.42
C ILE A 395 29.37 28.47 -21.70
N TYR A 396 30.53 27.99 -22.15
CA TYR A 396 31.75 28.81 -22.26
C TYR A 396 32.04 29.33 -23.68
N CYS A 397 31.51 28.65 -24.69
CA CYS A 397 31.67 28.94 -26.11
C CYS A 397 30.30 28.99 -26.84
N PRO A 398 29.36 29.84 -26.38
CA PRO A 398 28.01 29.84 -26.96
C PRO A 398 28.02 30.33 -28.42
N GLU A 399 27.18 29.72 -29.26
CA GLU A 399 27.11 29.99 -30.71
C GLU A 399 26.72 31.44 -31.05
N ASP A 400 26.05 32.14 -30.13
CA ASP A 400 25.61 33.52 -30.30
C ASP A 400 26.73 34.55 -30.07
N ARG A 401 27.91 34.11 -29.64
CA ARG A 401 29.09 34.96 -29.44
C ARG A 401 30.20 34.68 -30.44
N HIS A 402 30.91 35.73 -30.81
CA HIS A 402 32.11 35.59 -31.62
C HIS A 402 33.18 34.81 -30.86
N ALA A 403 33.98 34.03 -31.60
CA ALA A 403 35.04 33.20 -31.03
C ALA A 403 35.93 34.00 -30.07
N GLU A 404 36.25 35.26 -30.39
CA GLU A 404 37.04 36.18 -29.56
C GLU A 404 36.52 36.36 -28.13
N GLU A 405 35.21 36.27 -27.91
CA GLU A 405 34.53 36.46 -26.62
C GLU A 405 34.34 35.17 -25.81
N TRP A 406 34.79 34.01 -26.32
CA TRP A 406 34.72 32.74 -25.60
C TRP A 406 35.61 32.73 -24.34
N ASP A 407 35.06 32.17 -23.27
CA ASP A 407 35.74 32.01 -21.98
C ASP A 407 36.57 30.73 -21.96
N MET A 408 37.76 30.82 -22.57
CA MET A 408 38.68 29.68 -22.66
C MET A 408 39.25 29.25 -21.30
N ASP A 409 39.39 30.19 -20.35
CA ASP A 409 39.87 29.90 -19.00
C ASP A 409 38.80 29.13 -18.21
N GLY A 410 37.53 29.55 -18.32
CA GLY A 410 36.39 28.84 -17.77
C GLY A 410 36.22 27.45 -18.37
N LEU A 411 36.37 27.32 -19.70
CA LEU A 411 36.33 26.02 -20.39
C LEU A 411 37.45 25.09 -19.90
N LYS A 412 38.68 25.60 -19.76
CA LYS A 412 39.80 24.82 -19.22
C LYS A 412 39.51 24.33 -17.80
N GLU A 413 39.00 25.19 -16.92
CA GLU A 413 38.65 24.80 -15.56
C GLU A 413 37.50 23.79 -15.54
N GLY A 414 36.50 23.95 -16.42
CA GLY A 414 35.40 23.01 -16.62
C GLY A 414 35.90 21.63 -17.05
N LEU A 415 36.77 21.57 -18.07
CA LEU A 415 37.38 20.32 -18.56
C LEU A 415 38.20 19.62 -17.48
N PHE A 416 38.99 20.36 -16.70
CA PHE A 416 39.73 19.80 -15.59
C PHE A 416 38.81 19.25 -14.51
N ARG A 417 37.78 20.01 -14.11
CA ARG A 417 36.82 19.57 -13.10
C ARG A 417 36.08 18.31 -13.55
N GLN A 418 35.69 18.23 -14.81
CA GLN A 418 34.84 17.17 -15.35
C GLN A 418 35.61 15.92 -15.76
N PHE A 419 36.72 16.08 -16.49
CA PHE A 419 37.47 14.98 -17.11
C PHE A 419 38.87 14.79 -16.49
N SER A 420 39.28 15.63 -15.52
CA SER A 420 40.66 15.65 -14.99
C SER A 420 41.72 15.85 -16.08
N ILE A 421 41.33 16.51 -17.18
CA ILE A 421 42.23 16.87 -18.28
C ILE A 421 42.85 18.21 -17.93
N ASP A 422 44.17 18.24 -17.78
CA ASP A 422 44.95 19.45 -17.59
C ASP A 422 45.80 19.70 -18.84
N GLY A 423 45.75 20.93 -19.36
CA GLY A 423 46.44 21.31 -20.59
C GLY A 423 45.96 22.67 -21.13
N PRO A 424 46.74 23.28 -22.04
CA PRO A 424 46.29 24.49 -22.74
C PRO A 424 45.15 24.12 -23.71
N VAL A 425 44.01 24.81 -23.58
CA VAL A 425 42.94 24.75 -24.59
C VAL A 425 43.25 25.81 -25.64
N GLU A 426 43.80 25.39 -26.77
CA GLU A 426 44.08 26.31 -27.88
C GLU A 426 42.78 26.74 -28.54
N LYS A 427 42.63 28.06 -28.71
CA LYS A 427 41.50 28.66 -29.38
C LYS A 427 41.56 28.35 -30.87
N THR A 428 40.60 27.59 -31.38
CA THR A 428 40.37 27.42 -32.82
C THR A 428 39.36 28.46 -33.30
N GLY A 429 39.42 28.81 -34.59
CA GLY A 429 38.49 29.78 -35.19
C GLY A 429 37.07 29.24 -35.43
N ASP A 430 36.89 27.92 -35.30
CA ASP A 430 35.63 27.20 -35.49
C ASP A 430 35.31 26.35 -34.25
N ILE A 431 34.03 26.31 -33.87
CA ILE A 431 33.51 25.56 -32.72
C ILE A 431 33.52 24.06 -33.00
N GLU A 432 33.32 23.65 -34.26
CA GLU A 432 33.31 22.24 -34.63
C GLU A 432 34.72 21.65 -34.56
N ASP A 433 35.72 22.42 -35.00
CA ASP A 433 37.13 22.06 -34.84
C ASP A 433 37.53 21.98 -33.36
N LEU A 434 37.02 22.90 -32.52
CA LEU A 434 37.26 22.87 -31.07
C LEU A 434 36.67 21.62 -30.44
N ARG A 435 35.40 21.33 -30.78
CA ARG A 435 34.65 20.17 -30.31
C ARG A 435 35.39 18.89 -30.66
N GLN A 436 35.76 18.69 -31.93
CA GLN A 436 36.46 17.48 -32.37
C GLN A 436 37.79 17.28 -31.64
N ARG A 437 38.57 18.35 -31.47
CA ARG A 437 39.87 18.29 -30.78
C ARG A 437 39.72 17.90 -29.31
N LEU A 438 38.74 18.48 -28.63
CA LEU A 438 38.43 18.16 -27.23
C LEU A 438 37.85 16.74 -27.07
N SER A 439 37.02 16.29 -28.01
CA SER A 439 36.54 14.91 -28.07
C SER A 439 37.70 13.91 -28.15
N ASP A 440 38.66 14.14 -29.06
CA ASP A 440 39.85 13.29 -29.20
C ASP A 440 40.69 13.27 -27.91
N ASP A 441 40.80 14.41 -27.22
CA ASP A 441 41.55 14.51 -25.96
C ASP A 441 40.83 13.76 -24.81
N ILE A 442 39.50 13.81 -24.76
CA ILE A 442 38.68 13.05 -23.82
C ILE A 442 38.80 11.54 -24.06
N GLU A 443 38.74 11.10 -25.33
CA GLU A 443 38.92 9.70 -25.68
C GLU A 443 40.31 9.19 -25.27
N LYS A 444 41.37 9.94 -25.61
CA LYS A 444 42.74 9.59 -25.20
C LYS A 444 42.91 9.55 -23.69
N ALA A 445 42.30 10.49 -22.97
CA ALA A 445 42.33 10.50 -21.51
C ALA A 445 41.64 9.25 -20.93
N TYR A 446 40.50 8.86 -21.49
CA TYR A 446 39.81 7.63 -21.10
C TYR A 446 40.63 6.37 -21.38
N GLU A 447 41.23 6.27 -22.57
CA GLU A 447 42.08 5.13 -22.93
C GLU A 447 43.33 5.02 -22.05
N SER A 448 43.95 6.16 -21.71
CA SER A 448 45.07 6.21 -20.77
C SER A 448 44.64 5.67 -19.40
N LYS A 449 43.43 6.06 -18.95
CA LYS A 449 42.85 5.58 -17.70
C LYS A 449 42.56 4.08 -17.71
N GLU A 450 41.96 3.60 -18.79
CA GLU A 450 41.68 2.19 -19.01
C GLU A 450 42.97 1.34 -18.99
N LYS A 451 44.08 1.85 -19.57
CA LYS A 451 45.40 1.20 -19.50
C LYS A 451 46.00 1.21 -18.08
N GLU A 452 45.80 2.29 -17.32
CA GLU A 452 46.29 2.39 -15.93
C GLU A 452 45.59 1.39 -15.00
N VAL A 453 44.27 1.24 -15.20
CA VAL A 453 43.37 0.41 -14.40
C VAL A 453 43.38 -1.06 -14.82
N GLY A 454 43.46 -1.32 -16.12
CA GLY A 454 43.25 -2.63 -16.74
C GLY A 454 41.80 -2.80 -17.23
N ASP A 455 41.64 -3.42 -18.40
CA ASP A 455 40.34 -3.54 -19.11
C ASP A 455 39.24 -4.19 -18.24
N GLU A 456 39.48 -5.38 -17.69
CA GLU A 456 38.48 -6.10 -16.89
C GLU A 456 38.05 -5.31 -15.63
N ALA A 457 39.01 -4.68 -14.95
CA ALA A 457 38.74 -3.85 -13.78
C ALA A 457 37.97 -2.57 -14.17
N MET A 458 38.31 -1.96 -15.31
CA MET A 458 37.61 -0.77 -15.82
C MET A 458 36.16 -1.08 -16.16
N ARG A 459 35.89 -2.19 -16.86
CA ARG A 459 34.51 -2.65 -17.15
C ARG A 459 33.68 -2.88 -15.89
N TYR A 460 34.30 -3.46 -14.86
CA TYR A 460 33.65 -3.62 -13.56
C TYR A 460 33.35 -2.27 -12.88
N LEU A 461 34.31 -1.35 -12.91
CA LEU A 461 34.16 -0.01 -12.34
C LEU A 461 33.09 0.82 -13.06
N GLU A 462 33.06 0.80 -14.41
CA GLU A 462 31.99 1.39 -15.22
C GLU A 462 30.62 0.95 -14.70
N LYS A 463 30.42 -0.38 -14.58
CA LYS A 463 29.16 -0.96 -14.11
C LYS A 463 28.80 -0.53 -12.69
N VAL A 464 29.74 -0.62 -11.74
CA VAL A 464 29.49 -0.28 -10.34
C VAL A 464 29.21 1.22 -10.15
N VAL A 465 30.01 2.08 -10.78
CA VAL A 465 29.85 3.54 -10.67
C VAL A 465 28.53 3.96 -11.30
N MET A 466 28.20 3.48 -12.50
CA MET A 466 26.93 3.79 -13.16
C MET A 466 25.73 3.37 -12.31
N LEU A 467 25.72 2.14 -11.78
CA LEU A 467 24.62 1.69 -10.92
C LEU A 467 24.49 2.53 -9.64
N GLN A 468 25.60 2.86 -8.99
CA GLN A 468 25.56 3.66 -7.75
C GLN A 468 25.05 5.08 -8.00
N VAL A 469 25.50 5.72 -9.09
CA VAL A 469 25.08 7.07 -9.44
C VAL A 469 23.61 7.08 -9.84
N VAL A 470 23.18 6.18 -10.73
CA VAL A 470 21.77 6.04 -11.14
C VAL A 470 20.88 5.81 -9.93
N ASP A 471 21.26 4.90 -9.02
CA ASP A 471 20.48 4.61 -7.82
C ASP A 471 20.39 5.80 -6.88
N SER A 472 21.49 6.54 -6.68
CA SER A 472 21.50 7.72 -5.82
C SER A 472 20.61 8.82 -6.39
N GLN A 473 20.86 9.21 -7.64
CA GLN A 473 20.12 10.28 -8.32
C GLN A 473 18.63 9.95 -8.45
N TRP A 474 18.29 8.68 -8.71
CA TRP A 474 16.89 8.24 -8.75
C TRP A 474 16.20 8.32 -7.39
N LYS A 475 16.86 7.95 -6.28
CA LYS A 475 16.29 8.09 -4.94
C LYS A 475 16.02 9.55 -4.57
N ASP A 476 16.94 10.44 -4.93
CA ASP A 476 16.79 11.87 -4.67
C ASP A 476 15.68 12.48 -5.54
N HIS A 477 15.56 12.01 -6.79
CA HIS A 477 14.45 12.36 -7.67
C HIS A 477 13.10 11.89 -7.13
N LEU A 478 12.98 10.65 -6.65
CA LEU A 478 11.75 10.15 -6.03
C LEU A 478 11.30 11.03 -4.85
N LEU A 479 12.25 11.44 -4.00
CA LEU A 479 11.98 12.35 -2.90
C LEU A 479 11.51 13.74 -3.39
N GLY A 480 12.19 14.29 -4.40
CA GLY A 480 11.78 15.55 -5.04
C GLY A 480 10.37 15.48 -5.64
N MET A 481 10.02 14.36 -6.25
CA MET A 481 8.71 14.10 -6.83
C MET A 481 7.60 13.97 -5.78
N ASP A 482 7.88 13.34 -4.64
CA ASP A 482 6.96 13.28 -3.50
C ASP A 482 6.66 14.72 -3.00
N HIS A 483 7.70 15.55 -2.80
CA HIS A 483 7.53 16.96 -2.41
C HIS A 483 6.74 17.78 -3.45
N LEU A 484 7.03 17.58 -4.74
CA LEU A 484 6.34 18.26 -5.83
C LEU A 484 4.84 17.93 -5.83
N LYS A 485 4.50 16.65 -5.67
CA LYS A 485 3.11 16.18 -5.66
C LYS A 485 2.28 16.80 -4.54
N GLU A 486 2.88 17.03 -3.37
CA GLU A 486 2.20 17.70 -2.26
C GLU A 486 1.99 19.21 -2.52
N GLY A 487 3.00 19.87 -3.07
CA GLY A 487 2.98 21.32 -3.28
C GLY A 487 2.13 21.77 -4.48
N ILE A 488 2.00 20.92 -5.51
CA ILE A 488 1.42 21.32 -6.80
C ILE A 488 -0.08 21.67 -6.71
N GLY A 489 -0.80 21.13 -5.73
CA GLY A 489 -2.21 21.45 -5.50
C GLY A 489 -2.47 22.95 -5.29
N LEU A 490 -1.48 23.68 -4.74
CA LEU A 490 -1.58 25.12 -4.52
C LEU A 490 -1.62 25.93 -5.83
N ARG A 491 -1.11 25.39 -6.95
CA ARG A 491 -1.19 26.03 -8.27
C ARG A 491 -2.63 26.15 -8.77
N GLY A 492 -3.52 25.28 -8.28
CA GLY A 492 -4.95 25.31 -8.60
C GLY A 492 -5.63 26.62 -8.21
N TYR A 493 -5.15 27.32 -7.18
CA TYR A 493 -5.66 28.65 -6.79
C TYR A 493 -5.39 29.73 -7.84
N GLY A 494 -4.39 29.54 -8.69
CA GLY A 494 -4.05 30.43 -9.80
C GLY A 494 -4.77 30.12 -11.11
N GLN A 495 -5.85 29.32 -11.09
CA GLN A 495 -6.57 28.84 -12.28
C GLN A 495 -5.69 28.08 -13.29
N ARG A 496 -4.59 27.50 -12.83
CA ARG A 496 -3.78 26.57 -13.61
C ARG A 496 -4.15 25.14 -13.26
N ASP A 497 -4.12 24.26 -14.26
CA ASP A 497 -4.33 22.83 -14.04
C ASP A 497 -3.10 22.23 -13.31
N PRO A 498 -3.26 21.72 -12.06
CA PRO A 498 -2.14 21.18 -11.30
C PRO A 498 -1.47 19.98 -11.96
N LEU A 499 -2.20 19.16 -12.73
CA LEU A 499 -1.63 17.99 -13.40
C LEU A 499 -0.73 18.41 -14.56
N VAL A 500 -1.10 19.47 -15.29
CA VAL A 500 -0.27 20.01 -16.38
C VAL A 500 1.02 20.61 -15.82
N GLU A 501 0.92 21.42 -14.78
CA GLU A 501 2.11 22.00 -14.12
C GLU A 501 2.98 20.89 -13.51
N TYR A 502 2.38 19.87 -12.89
CA TYR A 502 3.10 18.69 -12.39
C TYR A 502 3.86 17.98 -13.50
N LYS A 503 3.23 17.71 -14.65
CA LYS A 503 3.88 17.06 -15.80
C LYS A 503 5.09 17.85 -16.29
N LYS A 504 4.98 19.18 -16.34
CA LYS A 504 6.06 20.06 -16.76
C LYS A 504 7.21 20.05 -15.76
N GLU A 505 6.94 20.37 -14.49
CA GLU A 505 7.98 20.41 -13.44
C GLU A 505 8.63 19.02 -13.24
N ALA A 506 7.85 17.93 -13.37
CA ALA A 506 8.35 16.56 -13.32
C ALA A 506 9.28 16.21 -14.48
N PHE A 507 9.00 16.71 -15.69
CA PHE A 507 9.83 16.48 -16.85
C PHE A 507 11.14 17.26 -16.76
N ASP A 508 11.09 18.51 -16.33
CA ASP A 508 12.26 19.37 -16.15
C ASP A 508 13.21 18.75 -15.12
N THR A 509 12.69 18.37 -13.93
CA THR A 509 13.49 17.72 -12.88
C THR A 509 14.08 16.37 -13.29
N PHE A 510 13.36 15.59 -14.11
CA PHE A 510 13.84 14.31 -14.65
C PHE A 510 14.94 14.50 -15.71
N SER A 511 14.80 15.51 -16.57
CA SER A 511 15.83 15.89 -17.55
C SER A 511 17.11 16.32 -16.82
N ASP A 512 16.98 17.20 -15.82
CA ASP A 512 18.11 17.64 -15.01
C ASP A 512 18.78 16.47 -14.27
N MET A 513 17.99 15.52 -13.74
CA MET A 513 18.53 14.31 -13.12
C MET A 513 19.33 13.48 -14.14
N SER A 514 18.84 13.34 -15.36
CA SER A 514 19.50 12.54 -16.40
C SER A 514 20.85 13.16 -16.79
N VAL A 515 20.91 14.49 -16.92
CA VAL A 515 22.16 15.23 -17.15
C VAL A 515 23.12 15.05 -15.97
N ARG A 516 22.63 15.17 -14.73
CA ARG A 516 23.44 14.93 -13.52
C ARG A 516 24.00 13.51 -13.47
N ILE A 517 23.22 12.50 -13.86
CA ILE A 517 23.70 11.11 -13.93
C ILE A 517 24.87 11.00 -14.89
N ALA A 518 24.73 11.50 -16.13
CA ALA A 518 25.80 11.45 -17.12
C ALA A 518 27.06 12.16 -16.63
N SER A 519 26.89 13.40 -16.16
CA SER A 519 27.99 14.22 -15.65
C SER A 519 28.70 13.56 -14.46
N GLU A 520 27.96 13.02 -13.49
CA GLU A 520 28.56 12.42 -12.30
C GLU A 520 29.22 11.07 -12.57
N VAL A 521 28.68 10.26 -13.50
CA VAL A 521 29.33 9.03 -13.96
C VAL A 521 30.68 9.33 -14.59
N VAL A 522 30.70 10.25 -15.56
CA VAL A 522 31.92 10.69 -16.25
C VAL A 522 32.92 11.23 -15.23
N ASN A 523 32.50 12.18 -14.39
CA ASN A 523 33.36 12.80 -13.39
C ASN A 523 34.04 11.77 -12.48
N ARG A 524 33.26 10.82 -11.95
CA ARG A 524 33.78 9.77 -11.08
C ARG A 524 34.76 8.87 -11.82
N LEU A 525 34.43 8.40 -13.02
CA LEU A 525 35.28 7.48 -13.77
C LEU A 525 36.63 8.10 -14.15
N PHE A 526 36.65 9.35 -14.60
CA PHE A 526 37.91 10.04 -14.95
C PHE A 526 38.78 10.36 -13.71
N ARG A 527 38.17 10.53 -12.53
CA ARG A 527 38.89 10.83 -11.28
C ARG A 527 39.37 9.61 -10.50
N ILE A 528 38.95 8.40 -10.84
CA ILE A 528 39.35 7.18 -10.10
C ILE A 528 40.88 7.07 -10.06
N GLN A 529 41.45 6.94 -8.88
CA GLN A 529 42.86 6.59 -8.71
C GLN A 529 42.95 5.23 -8.04
N ILE A 530 43.66 4.29 -8.65
CA ILE A 530 43.87 2.97 -8.03
C ILE A 530 45.04 3.08 -7.07
N ALA A 531 44.76 2.85 -5.78
CA ALA A 531 45.79 2.64 -4.79
C ALA A 531 46.56 1.34 -5.14
N ARG A 532 47.80 1.47 -5.62
CA ARG A 532 48.71 0.33 -5.80
C ARG A 532 49.40 0.03 -4.45
N GLY A 533 49.06 -1.11 -3.84
CA GLY A 533 49.70 -1.61 -2.60
C GLY A 533 48.92 -2.76 -1.94
N GLU A 534 49.58 -3.50 -1.03
CA GLU A 534 49.05 -4.66 -0.28
C GLU A 534 47.74 -4.40 0.50
N GLU A 535 47.30 -3.14 0.63
CA GLU A 535 46.04 -2.77 1.28
C GLU A 535 44.77 -3.06 0.46
N ALA A 536 44.89 -3.37 -0.84
CA ALA A 536 43.75 -3.67 -1.71
C ALA A 536 43.01 -4.99 -1.36
N HIS A 537 43.58 -5.84 -0.50
CA HIS A 537 43.03 -7.15 -0.14
C HIS A 537 42.12 -7.16 1.10
N LYS A 538 41.72 -6.01 1.64
CA LYS A 538 40.57 -5.98 2.56
C LYS A 538 39.30 -6.17 1.74
N LYS A 539 38.94 -7.45 1.50
CA LYS A 539 37.60 -7.86 1.03
C LYS A 539 36.57 -6.94 1.67
N ILE A 540 35.96 -6.09 0.85
CA ILE A 540 34.77 -5.35 1.24
C ILE A 540 33.70 -6.41 1.49
N THR A 541 33.63 -6.91 2.73
CA THR A 541 32.44 -7.62 3.19
C THR A 541 31.34 -6.59 3.16
N LEU A 542 30.58 -6.55 2.07
CA LEU A 542 29.28 -5.89 2.00
C LEU A 542 28.48 -6.44 3.18
N ARG A 543 28.44 -5.70 4.28
CA ARG A 543 27.48 -5.98 5.34
C ARG A 543 26.13 -5.64 4.73
N PRO A 544 25.23 -6.61 4.49
CA PRO A 544 23.90 -6.26 4.03
C PRO A 544 23.30 -5.33 5.08
N ALA A 545 23.04 -4.08 4.69
CA ALA A 545 22.24 -3.19 5.51
C ALA A 545 20.92 -3.92 5.77
N LYS A 546 20.50 -4.01 7.03
CA LYS A 546 19.19 -4.56 7.37
C LYS A 546 18.13 -3.59 6.85
N ILE A 547 17.71 -3.78 5.61
CA ILE A 547 16.58 -3.06 5.00
C ILE A 547 15.32 -3.56 5.71
N ARG A 548 14.64 -2.66 6.45
CA ARG A 548 13.32 -2.94 7.02
C ARG A 548 12.28 -2.53 6.00
N TYR A 549 11.60 -3.52 5.42
CA TYR A 549 10.46 -3.29 4.56
C TYR A 549 9.25 -2.92 5.41
N ASN A 550 8.75 -1.70 5.29
CA ASN A 550 7.47 -1.33 5.87
C ASN A 550 6.36 -1.74 4.90
N THR A 551 6.00 -3.03 4.89
CA THR A 551 4.78 -3.46 4.21
C THR A 551 3.61 -2.95 5.03
N GLY A 552 2.74 -2.09 4.50
CA GLY A 552 1.59 -1.47 5.20
C GLY A 552 0.53 -2.44 5.80
N ARG A 553 0.85 -3.72 6.00
CA ARG A 553 0.11 -4.67 6.82
C ARG A 553 0.74 -4.72 8.21
N GLY A 554 0.11 -4.07 9.18
CA GLY A 554 0.48 -4.17 10.58
C GLY A 554 0.46 -5.62 11.07
N GLY A 555 1.61 -6.12 11.49
CA GLY A 555 1.74 -7.47 12.04
C GLY A 555 3.19 -7.95 12.14
N GLU A 556 4.06 -7.25 12.88
CA GLU A 556 5.33 -7.85 13.27
C GLU A 556 5.09 -8.93 14.33
N LYS A 557 5.48 -10.17 14.02
CA LYS A 557 5.65 -11.22 15.05
C LYS A 557 6.79 -10.81 15.98
N PRO A 558 6.65 -10.89 17.31
CA PRO A 558 7.74 -10.53 18.21
C PRO A 558 8.95 -11.45 17.98
N GLN A 559 10.11 -10.86 17.69
CA GLN A 559 11.37 -11.58 17.59
C GLN A 559 11.67 -12.30 18.90
N THR A 560 11.93 -13.60 18.82
CA THR A 560 12.29 -14.42 19.97
C THR A 560 13.64 -13.95 20.52
N VAL A 561 13.63 -13.36 21.71
CA VAL A 561 14.86 -13.00 22.42
C VAL A 561 15.57 -14.30 22.79
N VAL A 562 16.66 -14.62 22.08
CA VAL A 562 17.56 -15.71 22.47
C VAL A 562 18.18 -15.32 23.81
N LYS A 563 17.72 -15.96 24.91
CA LYS A 563 18.33 -15.79 26.22
C LYS A 563 19.80 -16.23 26.13
N SER A 564 20.71 -15.27 26.23
CA SER A 564 22.14 -15.58 26.40
C SER A 564 22.34 -16.39 27.68
N ARG A 565 23.19 -17.42 27.58
CA ARG A 565 23.49 -18.37 28.68
C ARG A 565 24.02 -17.58 29.88
N LYS A 566 23.31 -17.58 31.01
CA LYS A 566 23.77 -16.94 32.26
C LYS A 566 25.06 -17.61 32.71
N ILE A 567 26.16 -16.86 32.74
CA ILE A 567 27.47 -17.32 33.23
C ILE A 567 27.38 -17.46 34.75
N GLY A 568 27.61 -18.68 35.25
CA GLY A 568 27.61 -18.98 36.68
C GLY A 568 28.85 -18.41 37.37
N ARG A 569 28.75 -18.09 38.67
CA ARG A 569 29.86 -17.53 39.47
C ARG A 569 31.16 -18.34 39.44
N ASN A 570 31.08 -19.66 39.20
CA ASN A 570 32.23 -20.56 39.16
C ASN A 570 32.71 -20.89 37.74
N ASP A 571 32.01 -20.42 36.69
CA ASP A 571 32.38 -20.68 35.30
C ASP A 571 33.65 -19.91 34.90
N PRO A 572 34.38 -20.36 33.87
CA PRO A 572 35.51 -19.62 33.31
C PRO A 572 35.09 -18.20 32.92
N CYS A 573 35.90 -17.22 33.28
CA CYS A 573 35.58 -15.82 33.00
C CYS A 573 35.67 -15.53 31.48
N PRO A 574 34.64 -14.92 30.86
CA PRO A 574 34.58 -14.70 29.41
C PRO A 574 35.64 -13.71 28.88
N CYS A 575 36.37 -13.02 29.75
CA CYS A 575 37.49 -12.15 29.35
C CYS A 575 38.77 -12.92 28.98
N GLY A 576 38.76 -14.27 29.02
CA GLY A 576 39.91 -15.09 28.65
C GLY A 576 41.00 -15.19 29.73
N SER A 577 40.75 -14.69 30.94
CA SER A 577 41.76 -14.63 32.02
C SER A 577 42.12 -15.96 32.68
N GLY A 578 41.47 -17.07 32.29
CA GLY A 578 41.65 -18.40 32.90
C GLY A 578 41.12 -18.54 34.34
N LYS A 579 40.62 -17.46 34.97
CA LYS A 579 40.09 -17.45 36.33
C LYS A 579 38.56 -17.68 36.34
N LYS A 580 38.00 -18.17 37.46
CA LYS A 580 36.54 -18.26 37.67
C LYS A 580 35.91 -16.86 37.69
N TYR A 581 34.72 -16.69 37.12
CA TYR A 581 34.04 -15.39 36.96
C TYR A 581 33.99 -14.57 38.26
N LYS A 582 33.67 -15.18 39.42
CA LYS A 582 33.64 -14.50 40.73
C LYS A 582 34.98 -13.93 41.22
N LYS A 583 36.11 -14.42 40.67
CA LYS A 583 37.47 -13.96 41.00
C LYS A 583 38.05 -13.04 39.91
N CYS A 584 37.25 -12.61 38.95
CA CYS A 584 37.65 -11.74 37.85
C CYS A 584 36.54 -10.70 37.59
N CYS A 585 35.87 -10.72 36.43
CA CYS A 585 34.87 -9.73 36.06
C CYS A 585 33.61 -9.72 36.97
N GLY A 586 33.38 -10.78 37.75
CA GLY A 586 32.30 -10.86 38.74
C GLY A 586 32.73 -10.51 40.17
N MET A 587 33.92 -9.94 40.36
CA MET A 587 34.44 -9.54 41.68
C MET A 587 33.89 -8.15 42.04
N VAL A 588 32.87 -8.12 42.90
CA VAL A 588 32.39 -6.87 43.52
C VAL A 588 33.40 -6.52 44.61
N ARG A 589 34.18 -5.45 44.43
CA ARG A 589 35.04 -4.91 45.50
C ARG A 589 34.11 -4.36 46.59
N ALA A 590 34.38 -4.74 47.84
CA ALA A 590 33.72 -4.18 49.02
C ALA A 590 34.16 -2.73 49.23
#